data_AF-A0A9W6UDG2-F1
#
_entry.id   AF-A0A9W6UDG2-F1
#
_cell.length_a   1.000
_cell.length_b   1.000
_cell.length_c   1.000
_cell.angle_alpha   90.00
_cell.angle_beta   90.00
_cell.angle_gamma   90.00
#
_symmetry.space_group_name_H-M   'P 1'
#
loop_
_entity.id
_entity.type
_entity.pdbx_description
1 polymer ?
#
loop_
_entity_poly.entity_id
_entity_poly.type
_entity_poly.pdbx_seq_one_letter_code
_entity_poly.pdbx_strand_id
1 'polypeptide(L)'
;MSEVTDEELAACVATLQKLHGEEAHAQFQASPRFKPLRTALVPLIADLRAKFFHGHSAASDSSRQERKRAKKVERARQKALDQQYVNNTKLRAERLARLAALQAQNPLLANVPDGVAAPDEPMLLKESGEPQAVETEQKETEQLHYHRACYTCKVKFRKLHHFYDRMCPSCAELNYKKRLQNADLRGHIAVVTGARVKIGYEITLKLLRSGAMVVATTRFPKDAAFRYAKEKDFDVWKDRLQIYGMDFRDLGVIDKFMDHIEETFGSLDILINNATQTIRRPVHYYKHLIECEVAPVPEDMAKVNQLLRGNANLLGSTPATANAGSDNVSVNGAAMVSTSNGGSSTAISTAAASAPASVHLSQMPLVAEDQHSDETAALFPKGQVDNNQQQVDLRTSNSWVKKINQIETMGTWCLLIISSFLQNA
;
A
#
# COMPACT_ATOMS: atom_id res chain seq x y z
N MET A 1 24.61 23.59 66.79
CA MET A 1 25.60 22.65 66.22
C MET A 1 26.83 23.48 65.89
N SER A 2 28.02 23.07 66.30
CA SER A 2 29.26 23.70 65.81
C SER A 2 29.25 23.59 64.29
N GLU A 3 29.46 24.69 63.58
CA GLU A 3 29.66 24.65 62.12
C GLU A 3 30.99 23.92 61.84
N VAL A 4 30.96 22.96 60.92
CA VAL A 4 32.16 22.26 60.45
C VAL A 4 32.87 23.18 59.47
N THR A 5 34.15 23.47 59.70
CA THR A 5 34.90 24.37 58.81
C THR A 5 35.35 23.63 57.54
N ASP A 6 35.61 24.38 56.46
CA ASP A 6 36.09 23.81 55.19
C ASP A 6 37.45 23.10 55.36
N GLU A 7 38.29 23.58 56.27
CA GLU A 7 39.59 22.99 56.59
C GLU A 7 39.44 21.64 57.30
N GLU A 8 38.51 21.54 58.25
CA GLU A 8 38.16 20.30 58.94
C GLU A 8 37.58 19.26 57.96
N LEU A 9 36.73 19.71 57.04
CA LEU A 9 36.15 18.85 56.01
C LEU A 9 37.22 18.34 55.03
N ALA A 10 38.11 19.22 54.56
CA ALA A 10 39.20 18.85 53.67
C ALA A 10 40.15 17.83 54.31
N ALA A 11 40.49 18.02 55.59
CA ALA A 11 41.31 17.10 56.36
C ALA A 11 40.61 15.73 56.55
N CYS A 12 39.30 15.73 56.81
CA CYS A 12 38.50 14.51 56.92
C CYS A 12 38.49 13.72 55.60
N VAL A 13 38.24 14.39 54.47
CA VAL A 13 38.25 13.78 53.13
C VAL A 13 39.62 13.18 52.81
N ALA A 14 40.70 13.95 53.01
CA ALA A 14 42.06 13.47 52.76
C ALA A 14 42.42 12.25 53.63
N THR A 15 41.92 12.21 54.87
CA THR A 15 42.11 11.07 55.78
C THR A 15 41.34 9.84 55.30
N LEU A 16 40.08 9.99 54.88
CA LEU A 16 39.27 8.89 54.35
C LEU A 16 39.83 8.33 53.03
N GLN A 17 40.41 9.17 52.17
CA GLN A 17 41.06 8.73 50.93
C GLN A 17 42.30 7.87 51.18
N LYS A 18 43.07 8.14 52.24
CA LYS A 18 44.21 7.31 52.65
C LYS A 18 43.83 5.91 53.14
N LEU A 19 42.54 5.71 53.46
CA LEU A 19 41.99 4.43 53.88
C LEU A 19 41.38 3.64 52.70
N HIS A 20 41.59 4.09 51.46
CA HIS A 20 41.12 3.45 50.24
C HIS A 20 42.11 2.38 49.76
N GLY A 21 41.68 1.12 49.63
CA GLY A 21 42.51 -0.02 49.19
C GLY A 21 42.36 -1.25 50.11
N GLU A 22 42.57 -2.46 49.59
CA GLU A 22 42.30 -3.71 50.34
C GLU A 22 43.16 -3.86 51.61
N GLU A 23 44.44 -3.50 51.55
CA GLU A 23 45.38 -3.62 52.68
C GLU A 23 45.13 -2.56 53.78
N ALA A 24 44.85 -1.32 53.38
CA ALA A 24 44.45 -0.24 54.29
C ALA A 24 43.09 -0.52 54.95
N HIS A 25 42.18 -1.20 54.24
CA HIS A 25 40.89 -1.61 54.77
C HIS A 25 41.02 -2.63 55.92
N ALA A 26 41.92 -3.61 55.77
CA ALA A 26 42.21 -4.58 56.82
C ALA A 26 42.76 -3.90 58.08
N GLN A 27 43.69 -2.94 57.93
CA GLN A 27 44.22 -2.16 59.05
C GLN A 27 43.16 -1.27 59.71
N PHE A 28 42.28 -0.65 58.92
CA PHE A 28 41.17 0.15 59.41
C PHE A 28 40.19 -0.67 60.27
N GLN A 29 39.95 -1.93 59.89
CA GLN A 29 39.08 -2.84 60.64
C GLN A 29 39.75 -3.41 61.90
N ALA A 30 41.02 -3.81 61.82
CA ALA A 30 41.71 -4.50 62.91
C ALA A 30 42.22 -3.54 64.01
N SER A 31 42.60 -2.30 63.64
CA SER A 31 43.25 -1.39 64.60
C SER A 31 42.27 -0.71 65.56
N PRO A 32 42.51 -0.74 66.90
CA PRO A 32 41.71 -0.04 67.89
C PRO A 32 41.71 1.48 67.71
N ARG A 33 42.78 2.05 67.12
CA ARG A 33 42.94 3.49 66.89
C ARG A 33 41.81 4.08 66.04
N PHE A 34 41.22 3.31 65.13
CA PHE A 34 40.13 3.75 64.26
C PHE A 34 38.73 3.48 64.83
N LYS A 35 38.61 2.94 66.05
CA LYS A 35 37.31 2.68 66.69
C LYS A 35 36.42 3.93 66.84
N PRO A 36 36.94 5.12 67.24
CA PRO A 36 36.12 6.33 67.32
C PRO A 36 35.57 6.75 65.95
N LEU A 37 36.42 6.73 64.91
CA LEU A 37 36.03 7.07 63.54
C LEU A 37 34.97 6.12 62.99
N ARG A 38 35.12 4.80 63.20
CA ARG A 38 34.10 3.81 62.80
C ARG A 38 32.77 4.07 63.50
N THR A 39 32.79 4.33 64.80
CA THR A 39 31.57 4.59 65.58
C THR A 39 30.85 5.85 65.10
N ALA A 40 31.58 6.91 64.79
CA ALA A 40 31.02 8.15 64.24
C ALA A 40 30.43 7.97 62.83
N LEU A 41 31.03 7.10 62.01
CA LEU A 41 30.56 6.83 60.64
C LEU A 41 29.33 5.91 60.56
N VAL A 42 29.07 5.05 61.55
CA VAL A 42 27.94 4.09 61.53
C VAL A 42 26.58 4.75 61.22
N PRO A 43 26.13 5.79 61.94
CA PRO A 43 24.84 6.43 61.65
C PRO A 43 24.82 7.12 60.27
N LEU A 44 25.93 7.74 59.87
CA LEU A 44 26.06 8.40 58.56
C LEU A 44 26.02 7.39 57.40
N ILE A 45 26.71 6.25 57.55
CA ILE A 45 26.71 5.16 56.56
C ILE A 45 25.32 4.52 56.46
N ALA A 46 24.59 4.38 57.58
CA ALA A 46 23.21 3.88 57.56
C ALA A 46 22.30 4.81 56.73
N ASP A 47 22.36 6.12 56.95
CA ASP A 47 21.59 7.11 56.19
C ASP A 47 22.01 7.21 54.73
N LEU A 48 23.32 7.17 54.45
CA LEU A 48 23.85 7.18 53.08
C LEU A 48 23.44 5.90 52.32
N ARG A 49 23.49 4.72 52.96
CA ARG A 49 23.00 3.46 52.37
C ARG A 49 21.48 3.43 52.20
N ALA A 50 20.71 4.17 52.99
CA ALA A 50 19.28 4.33 52.74
C ALA A 50 19.02 5.19 51.48
N LYS A 51 19.89 6.19 51.23
CA LYS A 51 19.80 7.10 50.06
C LYS A 51 20.35 6.48 48.77
N PHE A 52 21.44 5.72 48.83
CA PHE A 52 22.01 4.99 47.69
C PHE A 52 21.33 3.62 47.56
N PHE A 53 20.87 3.22 46.37
CA PHE A 53 20.21 1.92 46.10
C PHE A 53 18.82 1.71 46.71
N HIS A 54 18.11 2.79 47.08
CA HIS A 54 16.76 2.73 47.66
C HIS A 54 16.64 1.78 48.89
N GLY A 55 17.71 1.66 49.70
CA GLY A 55 17.76 0.77 50.86
C GLY A 55 18.15 -0.68 50.57
N HIS A 56 18.58 -1.01 49.34
CA HIS A 56 19.12 -2.33 48.99
C HIS A 56 20.66 -2.35 48.97
N SER A 57 21.27 -3.54 49.04
CA SER A 57 22.72 -3.67 48.85
C SER A 57 23.09 -3.48 47.38
N ALA A 58 24.31 -2.99 47.10
CA ALA A 58 24.82 -2.85 45.74
C ALA A 58 24.78 -4.18 44.95
N ALA A 59 25.03 -5.31 45.62
CA ALA A 59 24.90 -6.65 45.05
C ALA A 59 23.44 -7.01 44.69
N SER A 60 22.48 -6.65 45.55
CA SER A 60 21.04 -6.85 45.31
C SER A 60 20.56 -6.03 44.11
N ASP A 61 21.01 -4.78 43.99
CA ASP A 61 20.65 -3.92 42.85
C ASP A 61 21.31 -4.37 41.54
N SER A 62 22.56 -4.85 41.57
CA SER A 62 23.20 -5.48 40.39
C SER A 62 22.42 -6.71 39.93
N SER A 63 22.10 -7.63 40.84
CA SER A 63 21.31 -8.82 40.55
C SER A 63 19.90 -8.47 40.02
N ARG A 64 19.26 -7.43 40.56
CA ARG A 64 17.98 -6.92 40.05
C ARG A 64 18.11 -6.36 38.64
N GLN A 65 19.17 -5.62 38.35
CA GLN A 65 19.46 -5.09 37.01
C GLN A 65 19.75 -6.21 36.02
N GLU A 66 20.56 -7.20 36.39
CA GLU A 66 20.82 -8.41 35.60
C GLU A 66 19.53 -9.17 35.28
N ARG A 67 18.67 -9.39 36.28
CA ARG A 67 17.36 -10.03 36.07
C ARG A 67 16.47 -9.21 35.12
N LYS A 68 16.49 -7.89 35.20
CA LYS A 68 15.77 -7.01 34.25
C LYS A 68 16.36 -7.13 32.84
N ARG A 69 17.68 -7.15 32.69
CA ARG A 69 18.38 -7.33 31.41
C ARG A 69 18.06 -8.69 30.79
N ALA A 70 18.14 -9.77 31.57
CA ALA A 70 17.79 -11.13 31.13
C ALA A 70 16.34 -11.21 30.63
N LYS A 71 15.38 -10.65 31.39
CA LYS A 71 13.97 -10.56 30.94
C LYS A 71 13.80 -9.77 29.65
N LYS A 72 14.57 -8.70 29.45
CA LYS A 72 14.54 -7.89 28.22
C LYS A 72 15.09 -8.68 27.03
N VAL A 73 16.19 -9.40 27.21
CA VAL A 73 16.80 -10.27 26.18
C VAL A 73 15.83 -11.38 25.79
N GLU A 74 15.25 -12.08 26.76
CA GLU A 74 14.28 -13.14 26.49
C GLU A 74 13.04 -12.60 25.76
N ARG A 75 12.50 -11.46 26.20
CA ARG A 75 11.39 -10.80 25.49
C ARG A 75 11.74 -10.41 24.06
N ALA A 76 12.97 -9.97 23.81
CA ALA A 76 13.43 -9.65 22.45
C ALA A 76 13.55 -10.91 21.59
N ARG A 77 14.09 -12.00 22.15
CA ARG A 77 14.16 -13.31 21.49
C ARG A 77 12.78 -13.82 21.09
N GLN A 78 11.82 -13.82 22.01
CA GLN A 78 10.44 -14.27 21.74
C GLN A 78 9.76 -13.42 20.67
N LYS A 79 9.95 -12.10 20.68
CA LYS A 79 9.44 -11.22 19.63
C LYS A 79 10.06 -11.50 18.26
N ALA A 80 11.36 -11.84 18.22
CA ALA A 80 12.03 -12.19 16.98
C ALA A 80 11.49 -13.52 16.41
N LEU A 81 11.26 -14.53 17.27
CA LEU A 81 10.62 -15.78 16.88
C LEU A 81 9.20 -15.57 16.35
N ASP A 82 8.39 -14.75 17.05
CA ASP A 82 7.04 -14.40 16.59
C ASP A 82 7.07 -13.68 15.24
N GLN A 83 8.05 -12.80 15.01
CA GLN A 83 8.20 -12.10 13.75
C GLN A 83 8.60 -13.06 12.60
N GLN A 84 9.48 -14.02 12.86
CA GLN A 84 9.82 -15.08 11.91
C GLN A 84 8.59 -15.92 11.56
N TYR A 85 7.83 -16.37 12.57
CA TYR A 85 6.62 -17.16 12.35
C TYR A 85 5.54 -16.40 11.54
N VAL A 86 5.35 -15.10 11.83
CA VAL A 86 4.47 -14.22 11.02
C VAL A 86 4.98 -14.10 9.58
N ASN A 87 6.30 -13.92 9.40
CA ASN A 87 6.89 -13.78 8.07
C ASN A 87 6.76 -15.04 7.22
N ASN A 88 6.66 -16.22 7.85
CA ASN A 88 6.50 -17.50 7.18
C ASN A 88 5.05 -17.78 6.68
N THR A 89 4.05 -16.98 7.11
CA THR A 89 2.70 -17.12 6.55
C THR A 89 2.67 -16.77 5.06
N LYS A 90 1.91 -17.52 4.24
CA LYS A 90 1.98 -17.44 2.77
C LYS A 90 1.83 -16.01 2.23
N LEU A 91 0.77 -15.30 2.66
CA LEU A 91 0.51 -13.93 2.21
C LEU A 91 1.64 -12.96 2.60
N ARG A 92 2.27 -13.16 3.77
CA ARG A 92 3.35 -12.30 4.25
C ARG A 92 4.66 -12.61 3.55
N ALA A 93 4.98 -13.89 3.38
CA ALA A 93 6.17 -14.36 2.68
C ALA A 93 6.19 -13.85 1.23
N GLU A 94 5.09 -13.99 0.49
CA GLU A 94 4.97 -13.47 -0.87
C GLU A 94 5.17 -11.95 -0.94
N ARG A 95 4.60 -11.20 0.01
CA ARG A 95 4.80 -9.75 0.09
C ARG A 95 6.26 -9.37 0.34
N LEU A 96 6.95 -10.11 1.21
CA LEU A 96 8.38 -9.88 1.48
C LEU A 96 9.24 -10.22 0.27
N ALA A 97 8.94 -11.32 -0.43
CA ALA A 97 9.65 -11.70 -1.64
C ALA A 97 9.52 -10.64 -2.74
N ARG A 98 8.30 -10.11 -2.98
CA ARG A 98 8.10 -9.03 -3.96
C ARG A 98 8.77 -7.73 -3.54
N LEU A 99 8.71 -7.38 -2.26
CA LEU A 99 9.43 -6.20 -1.75
C LEU A 99 10.94 -6.33 -1.98
N ALA A 100 11.52 -7.50 -1.71
CA ALA A 100 12.93 -7.76 -1.95
C ALA A 100 13.29 -7.68 -3.45
N ALA A 101 12.44 -8.22 -4.33
CA ALA A 101 12.62 -8.13 -5.78
C ALA A 101 12.59 -6.67 -6.28
N LEU A 102 11.64 -5.86 -5.79
CA LEU A 102 11.57 -4.42 -6.11
C LEU A 102 12.78 -3.66 -5.57
N GLN A 103 13.22 -3.94 -4.34
CA GLN A 103 14.40 -3.33 -3.73
C GLN A 103 15.69 -3.63 -4.50
N ALA A 104 15.81 -4.84 -5.06
CA ALA A 104 16.93 -5.22 -5.91
C ALA A 104 16.97 -4.44 -7.23
N GLN A 105 15.81 -4.08 -7.79
CA GLN A 105 15.71 -3.26 -9.01
C GLN A 105 16.02 -1.79 -8.74
N ASN A 106 15.42 -1.22 -7.69
CA ASN A 106 15.73 0.13 -7.23
C ASN A 106 15.36 0.27 -5.73
N PRO A 107 16.32 0.61 -4.85
CA PRO A 107 16.08 0.77 -3.41
C PRO A 107 14.95 1.74 -3.04
N LEU A 108 14.70 2.75 -3.87
CA LEU A 108 13.64 3.74 -3.63
C LEU A 108 12.22 3.17 -3.79
N LEU A 109 12.08 2.03 -4.49
CA LEU A 109 10.79 1.35 -4.69
C LEU A 109 10.22 0.73 -3.42
N ALA A 110 11.06 0.51 -2.41
CA ALA A 110 10.63 0.02 -1.09
C ALA A 110 9.59 0.92 -0.42
N ASN A 111 9.61 2.21 -0.75
CA ASN A 111 8.79 3.24 -0.13
C ASN A 111 7.44 3.44 -0.83
N VAL A 112 7.21 2.77 -1.97
CA VAL A 112 5.95 2.86 -2.71
C VAL A 112 4.93 1.94 -2.04
N PRO A 113 3.83 2.46 -1.45
CA PRO A 113 2.85 1.63 -0.77
C PRO A 113 2.08 0.80 -1.80
N ASP A 114 2.45 -0.48 -1.96
CA ASP A 114 1.71 -1.37 -2.85
C ASP A 114 1.78 -2.84 -2.46
N GLY A 115 0.63 -3.54 -2.51
CA GLY A 115 0.61 -4.99 -2.29
C GLY A 115 -0.76 -5.64 -2.13
N VAL A 116 -1.29 -6.19 -3.23
CA VAL A 116 -2.19 -7.36 -3.26
C VAL A 116 -1.36 -8.60 -3.62
N ALA A 117 -1.70 -9.78 -3.10
CA ALA A 117 -1.12 -11.05 -3.56
C ALA A 117 -1.60 -11.38 -4.98
N ALA A 118 -0.70 -11.85 -5.85
CA ALA A 118 -1.01 -12.21 -7.23
C ALA A 118 -2.00 -13.39 -7.30
N PRO A 119 -2.84 -13.47 -8.34
CA PRO A 119 -3.70 -14.63 -8.60
C PRO A 119 -2.96 -15.79 -9.29
N ASP A 120 -1.79 -15.54 -9.89
CA ASP A 120 -1.26 -16.38 -10.98
C ASP A 120 -0.21 -17.42 -10.58
N GLU A 121 -0.31 -17.97 -9.37
CA GLU A 121 0.16 -19.33 -9.17
C GLU A 121 -1.06 -20.24 -9.06
N PRO A 122 -1.20 -21.26 -9.93
CA PRO A 122 -2.31 -22.19 -9.81
C PRO A 122 -2.31 -22.73 -8.37
N MET A 123 -3.49 -22.66 -7.75
CA MET A 123 -3.78 -23.28 -6.45
C MET A 123 -3.82 -24.81 -6.55
N LEU A 124 -2.87 -25.38 -7.27
CA LEU A 124 -2.58 -26.79 -7.27
C LEU A 124 -1.50 -27.01 -6.21
N LEU A 125 -1.88 -27.64 -5.11
CA LEU A 125 -0.99 -28.63 -4.53
C LEU A 125 -0.46 -29.45 -5.70
N LYS A 126 0.84 -29.36 -5.99
CA LYS A 126 1.51 -30.47 -6.67
C LYS A 126 1.40 -31.64 -5.72
N GLU A 127 0.33 -32.42 -5.85
CA GLU A 127 0.39 -33.84 -5.53
C GLU A 127 1.46 -34.42 -6.47
N SER A 128 2.37 -35.21 -5.91
CA SER A 128 3.59 -35.77 -6.51
C SER A 128 4.81 -34.84 -6.57
N GLY A 129 5.56 -34.87 -5.46
CA GLY A 129 6.91 -34.34 -5.30
C GLY A 129 7.34 -34.63 -3.87
N GLU A 130 7.94 -35.79 -3.66
CA GLU A 130 8.41 -36.28 -2.35
C GLU A 130 9.14 -35.17 -1.59
N PRO A 131 8.81 -34.92 -0.30
CA PRO A 131 9.56 -33.99 0.50
C PRO A 131 10.96 -34.59 0.71
N GLN A 132 11.99 -33.99 0.11
CA GLN A 132 13.33 -34.16 0.61
C GLN A 132 13.37 -33.58 2.02
N ALA A 133 13.32 -34.50 2.99
CA ALA A 133 13.46 -34.22 4.40
C ALA A 133 14.82 -33.59 4.65
N VAL A 134 14.84 -32.27 4.82
CA VAL A 134 15.84 -31.63 5.66
C VAL A 134 15.33 -31.82 7.08
N GLU A 135 15.80 -32.88 7.74
CA GLU A 135 15.56 -33.13 9.16
C GLU A 135 16.11 -31.95 9.97
N THR A 136 15.23 -30.99 10.27
CA THR A 136 15.46 -30.05 11.35
C THR A 136 14.42 -30.38 12.39
N GLU A 137 14.85 -30.98 13.49
CA GLU A 137 14.05 -31.18 14.70
C GLU A 137 13.59 -29.82 15.24
N GLN A 138 12.48 -29.31 14.71
CA GLN A 138 11.81 -28.14 15.19
C GLN A 138 10.47 -28.58 15.76
N LYS A 139 10.44 -28.84 17.07
CA LYS A 139 9.23 -28.64 17.87
C LYS A 139 8.94 -27.13 17.90
N GLU A 140 8.60 -26.58 16.74
CA GLU A 140 8.21 -25.20 16.54
C GLU A 140 6.85 -25.00 17.20
N THR A 141 6.78 -24.06 18.13
CA THR A 141 5.55 -23.65 18.78
C THR A 141 4.49 -23.32 17.73
N GLU A 142 3.40 -24.11 17.66
CA GLU A 142 2.24 -23.84 16.78
C GLU A 142 1.57 -22.46 17.00
N GLN A 143 2.02 -21.73 18.04
CA GLN A 143 1.43 -20.49 18.53
C GLN A 143 2.50 -19.44 18.83
N LEU A 144 2.15 -18.18 18.59
CA LEU A 144 2.95 -17.01 18.97
C LEU A 144 3.18 -16.92 20.48
N HIS A 145 4.25 -16.29 20.92
CA HIS A 145 4.52 -15.94 22.32
C HIS A 145 3.59 -14.83 22.81
N TYR A 146 3.29 -13.86 21.94
CA TYR A 146 2.41 -12.73 22.26
C TYR A 146 1.06 -12.81 21.53
N HIS A 147 0.01 -12.35 22.20
CA HIS A 147 -1.32 -12.24 21.58
C HIS A 147 -1.34 -11.14 20.52
N ARG A 148 -1.97 -11.42 19.38
CA ARG A 148 -2.35 -10.42 18.38
C ARG A 148 -3.86 -10.21 18.40
N ALA A 149 -4.31 -9.03 17.99
CA ALA A 149 -5.73 -8.73 17.80
C ALA A 149 -6.13 -9.05 16.35
N CYS A 150 -7.23 -9.79 16.16
CA CYS A 150 -7.75 -10.10 14.84
C CYS A 150 -8.15 -8.81 14.10
N TYR A 151 -7.76 -8.68 12.83
CA TYR A 151 -8.12 -7.53 11.99
C TYR A 151 -9.63 -7.37 11.83
N THR A 152 -10.38 -8.47 11.77
CA THR A 152 -11.84 -8.50 11.59
C THR A 152 -12.58 -8.34 12.92
N CYS A 153 -12.58 -9.36 13.79
CA CYS A 153 -13.40 -9.39 15.00
C CYS A 153 -12.70 -8.89 16.27
N LYS A 154 -11.44 -8.44 16.18
CA LYS A 154 -10.62 -7.88 17.28
C LYS A 154 -10.29 -8.84 18.44
N VAL A 155 -10.74 -10.10 18.41
CA VAL A 155 -10.38 -11.10 19.43
C VAL A 155 -8.86 -11.34 19.48
N LYS A 156 -8.35 -11.63 20.67
CA LYS A 156 -6.93 -11.96 20.88
C LYS A 156 -6.67 -13.41 20.47
N PHE A 157 -5.62 -13.65 19.70
CA PHE A 157 -5.25 -14.98 19.23
C PHE A 157 -3.71 -15.15 19.19
N ARG A 158 -3.27 -16.40 19.21
CA ARG A 158 -1.83 -16.78 19.14
C ARG A 158 -1.54 -17.80 18.05
N LYS A 159 -2.50 -18.64 17.69
CA LYS A 159 -2.40 -19.58 16.56
C LYS A 159 -2.62 -18.84 15.24
N LEU A 160 -1.61 -18.84 14.37
CA LEU A 160 -1.72 -18.26 13.04
C LEU A 160 -2.42 -19.22 12.07
N HIS A 161 -3.10 -18.66 11.08
CA HIS A 161 -3.53 -19.41 9.91
C HIS A 161 -2.38 -19.47 8.90
N HIS A 162 -2.23 -20.56 8.16
CA HIS A 162 -1.14 -20.75 7.19
C HIS A 162 -1.06 -19.61 6.16
N PHE A 163 -2.21 -19.04 5.78
CA PHE A 163 -2.31 -17.96 4.79
C PHE A 163 -2.35 -16.55 5.41
N TYR A 164 -3.04 -16.35 6.53
CA TYR A 164 -3.33 -15.01 7.08
C TYR A 164 -2.65 -14.81 8.43
N ASP A 165 -1.75 -13.81 8.54
CA ASP A 165 -1.09 -13.49 9.80
C ASP A 165 -1.93 -12.58 10.72
N ARG A 166 -2.85 -11.79 10.15
CA ARG A 166 -3.63 -10.76 10.89
C ARG A 166 -5.03 -11.17 11.28
N MET A 167 -5.45 -12.42 11.06
CA MET A 167 -6.79 -12.89 11.39
C MET A 167 -6.72 -14.06 12.38
N CYS A 168 -7.66 -14.13 13.33
CA CYS A 168 -7.80 -15.31 14.16
C CYS A 168 -8.21 -16.51 13.31
N PRO A 169 -8.02 -17.76 13.77
CA PRO A 169 -8.29 -18.95 12.97
C PRO A 169 -9.70 -19.00 12.37
N SER A 170 -10.74 -18.62 13.12
CA SER A 170 -12.12 -18.63 12.60
C SER A 170 -12.37 -17.61 11.50
N CYS A 171 -11.93 -16.36 11.67
CA CYS A 171 -12.04 -15.34 10.63
C CYS A 171 -11.17 -15.67 9.42
N ALA A 172 -9.96 -16.18 9.64
CA ALA A 172 -9.05 -16.57 8.58
C ALA A 172 -9.64 -17.68 7.71
N GLU A 173 -10.16 -18.73 8.33
CA GLU A 173 -10.80 -19.87 7.65
C GLU A 173 -12.01 -19.42 6.82
N LEU A 174 -12.87 -18.58 7.39
CA LEU A 174 -14.01 -18.01 6.68
C LEU A 174 -13.57 -17.22 5.45
N ASN A 175 -12.62 -16.29 5.61
CA ASN A 175 -12.14 -15.44 4.51
C ASN A 175 -11.40 -16.27 3.45
N TYR A 176 -10.65 -17.30 3.86
CA TYR A 176 -9.96 -18.20 2.94
C TYR A 176 -10.96 -18.99 2.09
N LYS A 177 -12.00 -19.58 2.71
CA LYS A 177 -13.09 -20.24 1.98
C LYS A 177 -13.81 -19.30 1.02
N LYS A 178 -14.12 -18.07 1.47
CA LYS A 178 -14.80 -17.06 0.63
C LYS A 178 -13.94 -16.59 -0.55
N ARG A 179 -12.61 -16.58 -0.42
CA ARG A 179 -11.69 -16.24 -1.52
C ARG A 179 -11.84 -17.19 -2.71
N LEU A 180 -12.10 -18.47 -2.44
CA LEU A 180 -12.22 -19.53 -3.45
C LEU A 180 -13.65 -19.78 -3.90
N GLN A 181 -14.63 -19.15 -3.25
CA GLN A 181 -16.02 -19.31 -3.61
C GLN A 181 -16.29 -18.72 -5.00
N ASN A 182 -16.97 -19.49 -5.84
CA ASN A 182 -17.44 -19.09 -7.15
C ASN A 182 -18.97 -19.23 -7.23
N ALA A 183 -19.58 -18.54 -8.19
CA ALA A 183 -20.99 -18.65 -8.52
C ALA A 183 -21.12 -18.70 -10.05
N ASP A 184 -22.15 -19.36 -10.56
CA ASP A 184 -22.49 -19.27 -11.98
C ASP A 184 -23.26 -17.97 -12.22
N LEU A 185 -22.68 -17.08 -13.02
CA LEU A 185 -23.23 -15.78 -13.38
C LEU A 185 -23.53 -15.69 -14.89
N ARG A 186 -23.66 -16.83 -15.59
CA ARG A 186 -24.13 -16.83 -16.98
C ARG A 186 -25.48 -16.10 -17.09
N GLY A 187 -25.64 -15.35 -18.18
CA GLY A 187 -26.83 -14.54 -18.42
C GLY A 187 -26.90 -13.23 -17.63
N HIS A 188 -26.00 -12.99 -16.68
CA HIS A 188 -25.95 -11.74 -15.93
C HIS A 188 -24.97 -10.75 -16.58
N ILE A 189 -25.31 -9.48 -16.50
CA ILE A 189 -24.54 -8.35 -17.00
C ILE A 189 -24.03 -7.53 -15.83
N ALA A 190 -22.72 -7.31 -15.78
CA ALA A 190 -22.05 -6.61 -14.70
C ALA A 190 -21.27 -5.40 -15.21
N VAL A 191 -21.48 -4.25 -14.58
CA VAL A 191 -20.64 -3.06 -14.77
C VAL A 191 -19.60 -3.00 -13.66
N VAL A 192 -18.32 -2.89 -14.04
CA VAL A 192 -17.21 -2.72 -13.09
C VAL A 192 -16.50 -1.41 -13.38
N THR A 193 -16.57 -0.48 -12.43
CA THR A 193 -15.90 0.81 -12.56
C THR A 193 -14.46 0.75 -12.08
N GLY A 194 -13.54 1.42 -12.79
CA GLY A 194 -12.11 1.40 -12.43
C GLY A 194 -11.45 0.04 -12.64
N ALA A 195 -11.77 -0.62 -13.75
CA ALA A 195 -11.44 -2.02 -14.01
C ALA A 195 -10.04 -2.28 -14.59
N ARG A 196 -9.21 -1.25 -14.80
CA ARG A 196 -7.91 -1.41 -15.47
C ARG A 196 -6.85 -2.12 -14.64
N VAL A 197 -6.85 -1.89 -13.32
CA VAL A 197 -5.78 -2.36 -12.42
C VAL A 197 -6.31 -2.70 -11.03
N LYS A 198 -5.50 -3.41 -10.25
CA LYS A 198 -5.75 -3.73 -8.84
C LYS A 198 -7.10 -4.41 -8.64
N ILE A 199 -7.90 -3.95 -7.67
CA ILE A 199 -9.14 -4.62 -7.24
C ILE A 199 -10.16 -4.72 -8.38
N GLY A 200 -10.36 -3.66 -9.15
CA GLY A 200 -11.32 -3.67 -10.27
C GLY A 200 -10.93 -4.66 -11.38
N TYR A 201 -9.63 -4.82 -11.63
CA TYR A 201 -9.11 -5.82 -12.56
C TYR A 201 -9.43 -7.24 -12.11
N GLU A 202 -9.14 -7.57 -10.85
CA GLU A 202 -9.42 -8.89 -10.28
C GLU A 202 -10.92 -9.20 -10.19
N ILE A 203 -11.75 -8.21 -9.86
CA ILE A 203 -13.21 -8.37 -9.85
C ILE A 203 -13.71 -8.71 -11.25
N THR A 204 -13.22 -7.99 -12.27
CA THR A 204 -13.60 -8.22 -13.67
C THR A 204 -13.24 -9.63 -14.10
N LEU A 205 -12.01 -10.09 -13.83
CA LEU A 205 -11.61 -11.47 -14.09
C LEU A 205 -12.48 -12.49 -13.35
N LYS A 206 -12.80 -12.24 -12.08
CA LYS A 206 -13.65 -13.16 -11.31
C LYS A 206 -15.06 -13.27 -11.88
N LEU A 207 -15.66 -12.17 -12.31
CA LEU A 207 -16.98 -12.14 -12.96
C LEU A 207 -16.95 -12.84 -14.33
N LEU A 208 -15.93 -12.57 -15.14
CA LEU A 208 -15.72 -13.21 -16.43
C LEU A 208 -15.54 -14.73 -16.27
N ARG A 209 -14.69 -15.17 -15.33
CA ARG A 209 -14.48 -16.59 -14.99
C ARG A 209 -15.73 -17.26 -14.39
N SER A 210 -16.65 -16.46 -13.84
CA SER A 210 -17.95 -16.91 -13.34
C SER A 210 -19.04 -16.97 -14.42
N GLY A 211 -18.77 -16.51 -15.65
CA GLY A 211 -19.71 -16.60 -16.78
C GLY A 211 -20.48 -15.33 -17.11
N ALA A 212 -20.31 -14.23 -16.37
CA ALA A 212 -21.02 -12.96 -16.61
C ALA A 212 -20.54 -12.25 -17.89
N MET A 213 -21.41 -11.47 -18.52
CA MET A 213 -21.00 -10.38 -19.41
C MET A 213 -20.48 -9.23 -18.54
N VAL A 214 -19.31 -8.69 -18.85
CA VAL A 214 -18.70 -7.61 -18.07
C VAL A 214 -18.46 -6.39 -18.94
N VAL A 215 -19.00 -5.27 -18.47
CA VAL A 215 -18.77 -3.92 -18.95
C VAL A 215 -17.78 -3.25 -18.02
N ALA A 216 -16.53 -3.15 -18.45
CA ALA A 216 -15.44 -2.57 -17.69
C ALA A 216 -15.24 -1.10 -18.05
N THR A 217 -15.11 -0.22 -17.06
CA THR A 217 -14.86 1.21 -17.31
C THR A 217 -13.53 1.67 -16.72
N THR A 218 -12.85 2.57 -17.45
CA THR A 218 -11.53 3.09 -17.09
C THR A 218 -11.22 4.33 -17.92
N ARG A 219 -10.36 5.23 -17.42
CA ARG A 219 -9.87 6.36 -18.22
C ARG A 219 -9.00 5.93 -19.41
N PHE A 220 -8.30 4.80 -19.28
CA PHE A 220 -7.34 4.27 -20.25
C PHE A 220 -7.82 2.90 -20.76
N PRO A 221 -8.74 2.87 -21.73
CA PRO A 221 -9.38 1.64 -22.19
C PRO A 221 -8.44 0.73 -22.99
N LYS A 222 -7.53 1.27 -23.80
CA LYS A 222 -6.62 0.44 -24.61
C LYS A 222 -5.56 -0.24 -23.76
N ASP A 223 -4.98 0.46 -22.78
CA ASP A 223 -4.07 -0.15 -21.79
C ASP A 223 -4.78 -1.28 -21.02
N ALA A 224 -6.04 -1.08 -20.60
CA ALA A 224 -6.82 -2.14 -19.96
C ALA A 224 -6.98 -3.35 -20.88
N ALA A 225 -7.37 -3.10 -22.14
CA ALA A 225 -7.61 -4.16 -23.10
C ALA A 225 -6.35 -4.99 -23.41
N PHE A 226 -5.18 -4.35 -23.49
CA PHE A 226 -3.89 -5.07 -23.59
C PHE A 226 -3.54 -5.87 -22.34
N ARG A 227 -3.89 -5.41 -21.14
CA ARG A 227 -3.69 -6.17 -19.89
C ARG A 227 -4.53 -7.44 -19.90
N TYR A 228 -5.82 -7.32 -20.19
CA TYR A 228 -6.75 -8.45 -20.28
C TYR A 228 -6.34 -9.46 -21.36
N ALA A 229 -5.85 -9.00 -22.51
CA ALA A 229 -5.38 -9.88 -23.58
C ALA A 229 -4.17 -10.76 -23.21
N LYS A 230 -3.43 -10.41 -22.15
CA LYS A 230 -2.29 -11.21 -21.64
C LYS A 230 -2.71 -12.32 -20.68
N GLU A 231 -3.97 -12.37 -20.25
CA GLU A 231 -4.48 -13.42 -19.38
C GLU A 231 -4.52 -14.75 -20.11
N LYS A 232 -4.12 -15.83 -19.41
CA LYS A 232 -3.98 -17.17 -20.00
C LYS A 232 -5.30 -17.71 -20.55
N ASP A 233 -6.40 -17.34 -19.93
CA ASP A 233 -7.76 -17.76 -20.28
C ASP A 233 -8.53 -16.70 -21.09
N PHE A 234 -7.84 -15.69 -21.63
CA PHE A 234 -8.44 -14.60 -22.43
C PHE A 234 -9.36 -15.12 -23.52
N ASP A 235 -8.92 -16.10 -24.31
CA ASP A 235 -9.70 -16.66 -25.42
C ASP A 235 -11.01 -17.35 -24.97
N VAL A 236 -11.18 -17.67 -23.68
CA VAL A 236 -12.39 -18.29 -23.12
C VAL A 236 -13.49 -17.26 -22.85
N TRP A 237 -13.14 -16.04 -22.50
CA TRP A 237 -14.10 -15.04 -22.01
C TRP A 237 -14.06 -13.69 -22.72
N LYS A 238 -13.11 -13.46 -23.65
CA LYS A 238 -12.96 -12.19 -24.39
C LYS A 238 -14.25 -11.67 -25.04
N ASP A 239 -15.12 -12.57 -25.50
CA ASP A 239 -16.39 -12.22 -26.16
C ASP A 239 -17.42 -11.63 -25.18
N ARG A 240 -17.20 -11.82 -23.87
CA ARG A 240 -18.03 -11.33 -22.78
C ARG A 240 -17.42 -10.11 -22.08
N LEU A 241 -16.39 -9.49 -22.64
CA LEU A 241 -15.77 -8.27 -22.10
C LEU A 241 -15.93 -7.12 -23.08
N GLN A 242 -16.48 -6.00 -22.61
CA GLN A 242 -16.48 -4.71 -23.31
C GLN A 242 -15.86 -3.65 -22.41
N ILE A 243 -14.96 -2.83 -22.94
CA ILE A 243 -14.19 -1.83 -22.20
C ILE A 243 -14.52 -0.45 -22.72
N TYR A 244 -14.91 0.46 -21.82
CA TYR A 244 -15.30 1.83 -22.11
C TYR A 244 -14.35 2.83 -21.44
N GLY A 245 -13.92 3.80 -22.23
CA GLY A 245 -13.14 4.95 -21.84
C GLY A 245 -14.01 5.97 -21.11
N MET A 246 -13.87 6.08 -19.79
CA MET A 246 -14.69 6.98 -18.99
C MET A 246 -13.87 7.66 -17.89
N ASP A 247 -14.08 8.98 -17.76
CA ASP A 247 -13.61 9.79 -16.65
C ASP A 247 -14.82 10.34 -15.91
N PHE A 248 -15.08 9.84 -14.70
CA PHE A 248 -16.27 10.21 -13.92
C PHE A 248 -16.30 11.67 -13.46
N ARG A 249 -15.28 12.47 -13.78
CA ARG A 249 -15.33 13.93 -13.64
C ARG A 249 -16.22 14.58 -14.71
N ASP A 250 -16.47 13.90 -15.82
CA ASP A 250 -17.42 14.31 -16.84
C ASP A 250 -18.78 13.62 -16.61
N LEU A 251 -19.67 14.34 -15.93
CA LEU A 251 -21.00 13.82 -15.59
C LEU A 251 -21.87 13.59 -16.84
N GLY A 252 -21.70 14.38 -17.90
CA GLY A 252 -22.52 14.25 -19.11
C GLY A 252 -22.23 12.97 -19.89
N VAL A 253 -21.02 12.41 -19.77
CA VAL A 253 -20.68 11.10 -20.34
C VAL A 253 -21.32 9.96 -19.56
N ILE A 254 -21.57 10.14 -18.26
CA ILE A 254 -22.21 9.12 -17.43
C ILE A 254 -23.66 8.90 -17.87
N ASP A 255 -24.42 9.98 -18.07
CA ASP A 255 -25.82 9.89 -18.51
C ASP A 255 -25.92 9.14 -19.84
N LYS A 256 -25.12 9.56 -20.83
CA LYS A 256 -25.03 8.88 -22.14
C LYS A 256 -24.60 7.43 -22.03
N PHE A 257 -23.71 7.11 -21.09
CA PHE A 257 -23.28 5.75 -20.86
C PHE A 257 -24.43 4.90 -20.30
N MET A 258 -25.24 5.44 -19.39
CA MET A 258 -26.41 4.71 -18.88
C MET A 258 -27.44 4.45 -19.98
N ASP A 259 -27.74 5.45 -20.82
CA ASP A 259 -28.61 5.29 -22.00
C ASP A 259 -28.05 4.20 -22.94
N HIS A 260 -26.74 4.25 -23.23
CA HIS A 260 -26.06 3.25 -24.07
C HIS A 260 -26.15 1.83 -23.47
N ILE A 261 -26.08 1.71 -22.14
CA ILE A 261 -26.19 0.40 -21.46
C ILE A 261 -27.60 -0.15 -21.61
N GLU A 262 -28.63 0.67 -21.40
CA GLU A 262 -30.02 0.28 -21.58
C GLU A 262 -30.30 -0.15 -23.03
N GLU A 263 -29.82 0.63 -24.01
CA GLU A 263 -30.01 0.33 -25.44
C GLU A 263 -29.26 -0.93 -25.90
N THR A 264 -28.01 -1.11 -25.44
CA THR A 264 -27.13 -2.19 -25.95
C THR A 264 -27.31 -3.50 -25.22
N PHE A 265 -27.54 -3.45 -23.91
CA PHE A 265 -27.56 -4.62 -23.04
C PHE A 265 -28.94 -4.90 -22.44
N GLY A 266 -29.89 -3.96 -22.56
CA GLY A 266 -31.27 -4.09 -22.07
C GLY A 266 -31.40 -3.84 -20.57
N SER A 267 -30.67 -4.60 -19.75
CA SER A 267 -30.71 -4.47 -18.29
C SER A 267 -29.34 -4.67 -17.64
N LEU A 268 -29.17 -4.11 -16.45
CA LEU A 268 -27.99 -4.27 -15.62
C LEU A 268 -28.33 -5.07 -14.36
N ASP A 269 -27.65 -6.19 -14.14
CA ASP A 269 -27.88 -7.04 -12.96
C ASP A 269 -26.95 -6.72 -11.80
N ILE A 270 -25.70 -6.36 -12.12
CA ILE A 270 -24.62 -6.18 -11.13
C ILE A 270 -23.91 -4.85 -11.39
N LEU A 271 -23.92 -3.96 -10.41
CA LEU A 271 -23.10 -2.76 -10.42
C LEU A 271 -22.01 -2.85 -9.37
N ILE A 272 -20.74 -2.86 -9.82
CA ILE A 272 -19.58 -2.75 -8.95
C ILE A 272 -18.98 -1.36 -9.08
N ASN A 273 -19.36 -0.50 -8.13
CA ASN A 273 -18.73 0.80 -7.95
C ASN A 273 -17.38 0.62 -7.24
N ASN A 274 -16.32 0.42 -8.02
CA ASN A 274 -14.95 0.25 -7.52
C ASN A 274 -14.05 1.45 -7.83
N ALA A 275 -14.36 2.25 -8.86
CA ALA A 275 -13.57 3.43 -9.19
C ALA A 275 -13.48 4.36 -7.98
N THR A 276 -12.27 4.56 -7.49
CA THR A 276 -11.97 5.48 -6.41
C THR A 276 -10.57 6.00 -6.58
N GLN A 277 -10.34 7.24 -6.14
CA GLN A 277 -9.02 7.82 -6.08
C GLN A 277 -8.80 8.34 -4.67
N THR A 278 -7.93 7.65 -3.91
CA THR A 278 -7.55 8.05 -2.55
C THR A 278 -6.32 8.97 -2.55
N ILE A 279 -5.42 8.78 -3.52
CA ILE A 279 -4.29 9.65 -3.78
C ILE A 279 -4.50 10.37 -5.11
N ARG A 280 -4.50 11.70 -5.09
CA ARG A 280 -4.47 12.52 -6.30
C ARG A 280 -3.13 12.29 -7.01
N ARG A 281 -3.20 11.83 -8.25
CA ARG A 281 -2.06 11.65 -9.14
C ARG A 281 -2.08 12.81 -10.15
N PRO A 282 -0.96 13.52 -10.33
CA PRO A 282 -0.88 14.61 -11.29
C PRO A 282 -0.85 14.08 -12.72
N VAL A 283 -1.04 14.97 -13.69
CA VAL A 283 -1.06 14.64 -15.14
C VAL A 283 0.18 13.83 -15.57
N HIS A 284 1.35 14.18 -15.03
CA HIS A 284 2.65 13.54 -15.33
C HIS A 284 2.67 12.04 -15.04
N TYR A 285 1.95 11.60 -14.00
CA TYR A 285 1.90 10.21 -13.58
C TYR A 285 1.34 9.30 -14.68
N TYR A 286 0.39 9.82 -15.46
CA TYR A 286 -0.30 9.08 -16.51
C TYR A 286 0.33 9.26 -17.90
N LYS A 287 1.34 10.12 -18.06
CA LYS A 287 1.92 10.48 -19.36
C LYS A 287 2.35 9.27 -20.20
N HIS A 288 2.95 8.26 -19.55
CA HIS A 288 3.37 7.02 -20.19
C HIS A 288 2.22 6.19 -20.80
N LEU A 289 0.98 6.37 -20.34
CA LEU A 289 -0.18 5.65 -20.83
C LEU A 289 -0.75 6.28 -22.10
N ILE A 290 -0.54 7.58 -22.29
CA ILE A 290 -1.04 8.33 -23.43
C ILE A 290 -0.45 7.80 -24.73
N GLU A 291 0.84 7.44 -24.71
CA GLU A 291 1.53 6.85 -25.86
C GLU A 291 0.83 5.57 -26.32
N CYS A 292 0.42 4.71 -25.39
CA CYS A 292 -0.35 3.50 -25.69
C CYS A 292 -1.76 3.84 -26.23
N GLU A 293 -2.47 4.76 -25.58
CA GLU A 293 -3.84 5.13 -25.97
C GLU A 293 -3.93 5.81 -27.35
N VAL A 294 -2.86 6.45 -27.83
CA VAL A 294 -2.80 7.07 -29.16
C VAL A 294 -2.25 6.11 -30.23
N ALA A 295 -1.29 5.25 -29.88
CA ALA A 295 -0.66 4.35 -30.84
C ALA A 295 -1.66 3.36 -31.49
N PRO A 296 -1.52 3.00 -32.77
CA PRO A 296 -2.35 1.98 -33.39
C PRO A 296 -2.19 0.64 -32.65
N VAL A 297 -3.25 -0.17 -32.63
CA VAL A 297 -3.19 -1.52 -32.05
C VAL A 297 -2.29 -2.40 -32.94
N PRO A 298 -1.23 -3.02 -32.38
CA PRO A 298 -0.37 -3.95 -33.12
C PRO A 298 -1.17 -5.11 -33.74
N GLU A 299 -0.76 -5.58 -34.91
CA GLU A 299 -1.47 -6.65 -35.64
C GLU A 299 -1.56 -7.96 -34.84
N ASP A 300 -0.51 -8.31 -34.09
CA ASP A 300 -0.45 -9.48 -33.21
C ASP A 300 -1.44 -9.40 -32.04
N MET A 301 -1.94 -8.20 -31.72
CA MET A 301 -2.92 -7.93 -30.68
C MET A 301 -4.28 -7.48 -31.23
N ALA A 302 -4.58 -7.71 -32.51
CA ALA A 302 -5.81 -7.25 -33.15
C ALA A 302 -7.11 -7.68 -32.44
N LYS A 303 -7.09 -8.80 -31.69
CA LYS A 303 -8.22 -9.28 -30.85
C LYS A 303 -8.69 -8.23 -29.84
N VAL A 304 -7.80 -7.35 -29.38
CA VAL A 304 -8.08 -6.26 -28.43
C VAL A 304 -9.14 -5.30 -28.97
N ASN A 305 -9.20 -5.09 -30.29
CA ASN A 305 -10.20 -4.22 -30.91
C ASN A 305 -11.63 -4.67 -30.61
N GLN A 306 -11.88 -5.97 -30.39
CA GLN A 306 -13.21 -6.47 -30.04
C GLN A 306 -13.70 -5.97 -28.68
N LEU A 307 -12.79 -5.84 -27.71
CA LEU A 307 -13.12 -5.33 -26.38
C LEU A 307 -13.48 -3.84 -26.43
N LEU A 308 -12.98 -3.11 -27.43
CA LEU A 308 -13.13 -1.67 -27.57
C LEU A 308 -14.29 -1.25 -28.50
N ARG A 309 -15.03 -2.19 -29.07
CA ARG A 309 -16.10 -1.90 -30.05
C ARG A 309 -17.17 -0.98 -29.48
N GLY A 310 -17.65 -1.27 -28.27
CA GLY A 310 -18.66 -0.43 -27.61
C GLY A 310 -18.18 1.00 -27.35
N ASN A 311 -16.88 1.19 -27.08
CA ASN A 311 -16.31 2.51 -26.80
C ASN A 311 -16.35 3.45 -28.01
N ALA A 312 -16.13 2.93 -29.22
CA ALA A 312 -16.23 3.72 -30.45
C ALA A 312 -17.67 4.19 -30.70
N ASN A 313 -18.65 3.33 -30.40
CA ASN A 313 -20.07 3.62 -30.57
C ASN A 313 -20.56 4.69 -29.59
N LEU A 314 -20.18 4.60 -28.31
CA LEU A 314 -20.54 5.60 -27.29
C LEU A 314 -20.04 7.01 -27.65
N LEU A 315 -18.87 7.10 -28.29
CA LEU A 315 -18.24 8.36 -28.68
C LEU A 315 -18.67 8.85 -30.08
N GLY A 316 -19.61 8.17 -30.74
CA GLY A 316 -20.13 8.57 -32.06
C GLY A 316 -19.09 8.52 -33.19
N SER A 317 -17.98 7.79 -33.00
CA SER A 317 -16.92 7.65 -34.00
C SER A 317 -17.25 6.49 -34.93
N THR A 318 -18.18 6.67 -35.86
CA THR A 318 -18.30 5.76 -36.99
C THR A 318 -17.03 5.87 -37.85
N PRO A 319 -16.44 4.76 -38.33
CA PRO A 319 -15.34 4.85 -39.27
C PRO A 319 -15.88 5.54 -40.52
N ALA A 320 -15.27 6.67 -40.87
CA ALA A 320 -15.64 7.48 -42.02
C ALA A 320 -15.76 6.60 -43.27
N THR A 321 -16.99 6.28 -43.67
CA THR A 321 -17.27 5.93 -45.06
C THR A 321 -16.94 7.17 -45.86
N ALA A 322 -15.87 7.05 -46.65
CA ALA A 322 -15.42 8.06 -47.59
C ALA A 322 -16.60 8.51 -48.47
N ASN A 323 -17.13 9.70 -48.21
CA ASN A 323 -17.81 10.48 -49.22
C ASN A 323 -17.48 11.95 -48.98
N ALA A 324 -16.72 12.48 -49.93
CA ALA A 324 -16.38 13.88 -50.02
C ALA A 324 -17.65 14.70 -50.31
N GLY A 325 -17.84 15.77 -49.54
CA GLY A 325 -18.79 16.83 -49.87
C GLY A 325 -19.62 17.28 -48.68
N SER A 326 -19.47 18.57 -48.38
CA SER A 326 -20.29 19.40 -47.47
C SER A 326 -19.70 19.65 -46.08
N ASP A 327 -19.41 20.93 -45.90
CA ASP A 327 -19.03 21.63 -44.68
C ASP A 327 -20.00 21.39 -43.51
N ASN A 328 -19.44 21.53 -42.29
CA ASN A 328 -20.03 21.39 -40.95
C ASN A 328 -20.12 19.97 -40.38
N VAL A 329 -19.00 19.49 -39.82
CA VAL A 329 -19.02 18.37 -38.87
C VAL A 329 -18.96 18.91 -37.44
N SER A 330 -20.00 18.57 -36.69
CA SER A 330 -20.25 18.91 -35.29
C SER A 330 -19.12 18.39 -34.39
N VAL A 331 -18.42 19.32 -33.74
CA VAL A 331 -17.54 19.03 -32.61
C VAL A 331 -18.43 18.94 -31.37
N ASN A 332 -18.68 17.74 -30.85
CA ASN A 332 -19.32 17.57 -29.57
C ASN A 332 -18.68 16.41 -28.80
N GLY A 333 -18.09 16.74 -27.64
CA GLY A 333 -17.50 15.76 -26.74
C GLY A 333 -16.44 16.29 -25.76
N ALA A 334 -16.27 17.60 -25.63
CA ALA A 334 -15.65 18.21 -24.46
C ALA A 334 -16.29 19.59 -24.26
N ALA A 335 -16.84 19.84 -23.09
CA ALA A 335 -17.24 21.17 -22.67
C ALA A 335 -15.98 22.05 -22.57
N MET A 336 -15.58 22.64 -23.70
CA MET A 336 -14.61 23.73 -23.73
C MET A 336 -15.32 24.97 -23.21
N VAL A 337 -15.14 25.29 -21.94
CA VAL A 337 -15.39 26.65 -21.44
C VAL A 337 -14.37 27.55 -22.13
N SER A 338 -14.78 28.18 -23.23
CA SER A 338 -14.02 29.22 -23.92
C SER A 338 -13.88 30.43 -23.01
N THR A 339 -12.77 30.55 -22.28
CA THR A 339 -12.29 31.84 -21.82
C THR A 339 -11.48 32.46 -22.95
N SER A 340 -12.06 33.42 -23.65
CA SER A 340 -11.37 34.27 -24.60
C SER A 340 -10.24 35.02 -23.90
N ASN A 341 -8.99 34.59 -24.09
CA ASN A 341 -7.85 35.49 -24.06
C ASN A 341 -6.73 34.94 -24.94
N GLY A 342 -6.34 35.74 -25.93
CA GLY A 342 -5.37 35.38 -26.95
C GLY A 342 -4.03 34.96 -26.36
N GLY A 343 -3.60 33.75 -26.70
CA GLY A 343 -2.28 33.21 -26.42
C GLY A 343 -1.98 32.11 -27.41
N SER A 344 -1.04 32.37 -28.32
CA SER A 344 -0.60 31.48 -29.39
C SER A 344 -0.20 30.10 -28.85
N SER A 345 -0.89 29.04 -29.28
CA SER A 345 -0.45 27.65 -29.11
C SER A 345 -0.71 26.85 -30.39
N THR A 346 0.07 27.18 -31.42
CA THR A 346 0.19 26.37 -32.64
C THR A 346 1.02 25.11 -32.33
N ALA A 347 0.46 23.94 -32.72
CA ALA A 347 1.11 22.62 -32.89
C ALA A 347 0.71 21.43 -31.96
N ILE A 348 -0.57 21.27 -31.59
CA ILE A 348 -1.08 19.99 -31.01
C ILE A 348 -2.23 19.38 -31.87
N SER A 349 -2.56 19.97 -33.02
CA SER A 349 -3.88 19.79 -33.65
C SER A 349 -4.07 18.63 -34.63
N THR A 350 -3.25 17.55 -34.63
CA THR A 350 -3.55 16.39 -35.49
C THR A 350 -3.40 15.01 -34.83
N ALA A 351 -2.52 14.85 -33.84
CA ALA A 351 -2.41 13.58 -33.09
C ALA A 351 -3.42 13.46 -31.93
N ALA A 352 -3.94 14.59 -31.44
CA ALA A 352 -4.90 14.66 -30.34
C ALA A 352 -6.34 14.26 -30.72
N ALA A 353 -6.62 13.94 -31.98
CA ALA A 353 -7.95 13.54 -32.43
C ALA A 353 -8.22 12.01 -32.30
N SER A 354 -7.19 11.20 -31.97
CA SER A 354 -7.30 9.74 -31.99
C SER A 354 -7.45 9.07 -30.63
N ALA A 355 -7.25 9.79 -29.52
CA ALA A 355 -7.40 9.21 -28.18
C ALA A 355 -8.81 9.46 -27.60
N PRO A 356 -9.35 8.55 -26.77
CA PRO A 356 -10.64 8.76 -26.11
C PRO A 356 -10.68 10.04 -25.27
N ALA A 357 -11.84 10.71 -25.21
CA ALA A 357 -12.03 11.92 -24.40
C ALA A 357 -11.62 11.73 -22.93
N SER A 358 -11.86 10.53 -22.36
CA SER A 358 -11.45 10.17 -21.00
C SER A 358 -9.93 10.25 -20.78
N VAL A 359 -9.14 9.97 -21.81
CA VAL A 359 -7.68 10.06 -21.79
C VAL A 359 -7.25 11.52 -21.79
N HIS A 360 -7.88 12.36 -22.62
CA HIS A 360 -7.61 13.80 -22.66
C HIS A 360 -7.96 14.50 -21.35
N LEU A 361 -9.12 14.19 -20.77
CA LEU A 361 -9.53 14.71 -19.46
C LEU A 361 -8.50 14.36 -18.38
N SER A 362 -7.87 13.17 -18.44
CA SER A 362 -6.82 12.77 -17.51
C SER A 362 -5.55 13.64 -17.57
N GLN A 363 -5.35 14.38 -18.67
CA GLN A 363 -4.20 15.24 -18.92
C GLN A 363 -4.51 16.73 -18.74
N MET A 364 -5.74 17.09 -18.36
CA MET A 364 -6.07 18.49 -18.07
C MET A 364 -5.44 18.93 -16.74
N PRO A 365 -4.59 19.96 -16.72
CA PRO A 365 -4.04 20.49 -15.48
C PRO A 365 -5.14 21.22 -14.71
N LEU A 366 -5.33 20.87 -13.43
CA LEU A 366 -6.38 21.44 -12.58
C LEU A 366 -5.83 22.19 -11.35
N VAL A 367 -4.59 21.91 -10.95
CA VAL A 367 -3.92 22.55 -9.81
C VAL A 367 -2.46 22.85 -10.13
N ALA A 368 -1.80 23.63 -9.29
CA ALA A 368 -0.40 24.02 -9.52
C ALA A 368 0.54 22.81 -9.65
N GLU A 369 0.26 21.71 -8.93
CA GLU A 369 1.06 20.48 -8.98
C GLU A 369 1.03 19.75 -10.34
N ASP A 370 0.07 20.09 -11.21
CA ASP A 370 -0.01 19.56 -12.58
C ASP A 370 0.83 20.37 -13.57
N GLN A 371 1.41 21.51 -13.16
CA GLN A 371 2.33 22.26 -14.01
C GLN A 371 3.62 21.46 -14.21
N HIS A 372 4.11 21.44 -15.45
CA HIS A 372 5.28 20.66 -15.81
C HIS A 372 6.56 21.41 -15.43
N SER A 373 7.46 20.71 -14.72
CA SER A 373 8.84 21.15 -14.47
C SER A 373 9.77 19.95 -14.51
N ASP A 374 11.07 20.19 -14.70
CA ASP A 374 12.07 19.10 -14.67
C ASP A 374 12.11 18.42 -13.30
N GLU A 375 11.88 19.15 -12.21
CA GLU A 375 11.82 18.56 -10.87
C GLU A 375 10.59 17.65 -10.70
N THR A 376 9.42 18.05 -11.22
CA THR A 376 8.21 17.23 -11.14
C THR A 376 8.32 15.97 -12.01
N ALA A 377 8.98 16.05 -13.16
CA ALA A 377 9.25 14.89 -14.01
C ALA A 377 10.18 13.87 -13.34
N ALA A 378 11.20 14.33 -12.61
CA ALA A 378 12.14 13.45 -11.90
C ALA A 378 11.47 12.57 -10.81
N LEU A 379 10.30 12.98 -10.30
CA LEU A 379 9.53 12.22 -9.31
C LEU A 379 8.76 11.02 -9.92
N PHE A 380 8.71 10.92 -11.25
CA PHE A 380 8.05 9.85 -12.00
C PHE A 380 9.03 9.23 -13.01
N PRO A 381 9.99 8.41 -12.54
CA PRO A 381 11.04 7.86 -13.38
C PRO A 381 10.48 6.95 -14.48
N LYS A 382 10.81 7.24 -15.74
CA LYS A 382 10.32 6.48 -16.90
C LYS A 382 10.73 5.01 -16.82
N GLY A 383 9.81 4.12 -17.18
CA GLY A 383 10.05 2.68 -17.24
C GLY A 383 10.12 1.97 -15.88
N GLN A 384 10.04 2.71 -14.77
CA GLN A 384 9.99 2.11 -13.43
C GLN A 384 8.54 1.94 -12.98
N VAL A 385 8.17 0.71 -12.67
CA VAL A 385 6.81 0.34 -12.29
C VAL A 385 6.77 -0.41 -10.94
N ASP A 386 5.62 -0.34 -10.27
CA ASP A 386 5.33 -1.10 -9.06
C ASP A 386 4.89 -2.55 -9.37
N ASN A 387 4.53 -3.30 -8.32
CA ASN A 387 4.05 -4.68 -8.43
C ASN A 387 2.79 -4.84 -9.30
N ASN A 388 2.02 -3.78 -9.52
CA ASN A 388 0.81 -3.77 -10.34
C ASN A 388 1.07 -3.19 -11.75
N GLN A 389 2.35 -3.06 -12.15
CA GLN A 389 2.77 -2.44 -13.40
C GLN A 389 2.22 -1.00 -13.51
N GLN A 390 2.27 -0.23 -12.43
CA GLN A 390 1.95 1.19 -12.42
C GLN A 390 3.21 2.02 -12.25
N GLN A 391 3.25 3.18 -12.91
CA GLN A 391 4.32 4.17 -12.73
C GLN A 391 4.59 4.40 -11.24
N VAL A 392 5.88 4.40 -10.91
CA VAL A 392 6.37 4.71 -9.57
C VAL A 392 6.18 6.20 -9.30
N ASP A 393 5.62 6.50 -8.13
CA ASP A 393 5.45 7.87 -7.61
C ASP A 393 6.40 8.06 -6.42
N LEU A 394 7.49 8.81 -6.64
CA LEU A 394 8.51 9.07 -5.62
C LEU A 394 8.18 10.28 -4.72
N ARG A 395 6.99 10.88 -4.85
CA ARG A 395 6.61 12.02 -4.01
C ARG A 395 6.54 11.60 -2.54
N THR A 396 7.24 12.35 -1.69
CA THR A 396 7.22 12.18 -0.23
C THR A 396 5.97 12.74 0.42
N SER A 397 5.25 13.63 -0.27
CA SER A 397 3.99 14.23 0.18
C SER A 397 2.95 14.20 -0.93
N ASN A 398 1.73 13.78 -0.58
CA ASN A 398 0.60 13.64 -1.50
C ASN A 398 -0.73 13.88 -0.76
N SER A 399 -1.85 13.83 -1.48
CA SER A 399 -3.17 14.14 -0.90
C SER A 399 -3.60 13.24 0.26
N TRP A 400 -3.00 12.06 0.43
CA TRP A 400 -3.32 11.15 1.54
C TRP A 400 -2.65 11.56 2.86
N VAL A 401 -1.49 12.22 2.80
CA VAL A 401 -0.74 12.66 3.99
C VAL A 401 -0.96 14.13 4.31
N LYS A 402 -1.42 14.92 3.34
CA LYS A 402 -1.78 16.34 3.52
C LYS A 402 -3.07 16.47 4.34
N LYS A 403 -3.15 17.52 5.16
CA LYS A 403 -4.41 17.94 5.80
C LYS A 403 -5.35 18.55 4.76
N ILE A 404 -6.65 18.55 5.04
CA ILE A 404 -7.67 19.04 4.09
C ILE A 404 -7.44 20.49 3.65
N ASN A 405 -6.95 21.37 4.54
CA ASN A 405 -6.63 22.77 4.22
C ASN A 405 -5.32 22.94 3.43
N GLN A 406 -4.56 21.86 3.23
CA GLN A 406 -3.33 21.84 2.43
C GLN A 406 -3.57 21.27 1.03
N ILE A 407 -4.81 20.87 0.72
CA ILE A 407 -5.22 20.34 -0.57
C ILE A 407 -6.04 21.43 -1.27
N GLU A 408 -5.63 21.80 -2.48
CA GLU A 408 -6.38 22.77 -3.30
C GLU A 408 -7.81 22.25 -3.55
N THR A 409 -8.79 23.15 -3.54
CA THR A 409 -10.22 22.80 -3.67
C THR A 409 -10.49 21.91 -4.88
N MET A 410 -9.91 22.21 -6.04
CA MET A 410 -10.05 21.40 -7.26
C MET A 410 -9.46 19.98 -7.10
N GLY A 411 -8.43 19.80 -6.27
CA GLY A 411 -7.90 18.49 -5.91
C GLY A 411 -8.81 17.70 -4.99
N THR A 412 -9.45 18.36 -4.03
CA THR A 412 -10.46 17.73 -3.19
C THR A 412 -11.67 17.29 -4.03
N TRP A 413 -12.14 18.12 -4.97
CA TRP A 413 -13.23 17.80 -5.89
C TRP A 413 -12.95 16.54 -6.73
N CYS A 414 -11.74 16.41 -7.30
CA CYS A 414 -11.37 15.22 -8.07
C CYS A 414 -11.45 13.92 -7.26
N LEU A 415 -11.11 13.96 -5.96
CA LEU A 415 -11.20 12.80 -5.08
C LEU A 415 -12.65 12.50 -4.68
N LEU A 416 -13.43 13.55 -4.41
CA LEU A 416 -14.81 13.44 -3.95
C LEU A 416 -15.78 13.02 -5.05
N ILE A 417 -15.72 13.56 -6.27
CA ILE A 417 -16.67 13.20 -7.35
C ILE A 417 -16.61 11.69 -7.64
N ILE A 418 -15.40 11.15 -7.75
CA ILE A 418 -15.19 9.72 -7.99
C ILE A 418 -15.72 8.89 -6.81
N SER A 419 -15.64 9.42 -5.58
CA SER A 419 -16.12 8.75 -4.38
C SER A 419 -17.64 8.92 -4.14
N SER A 420 -18.26 10.02 -4.56
CA SER A 420 -19.68 10.30 -4.34
C SER A 420 -20.61 9.50 -5.25
N PHE A 421 -20.11 9.02 -6.40
CA PHE A 421 -20.82 8.03 -7.22
C PHE A 421 -21.13 6.74 -6.43
N LEU A 422 -20.38 6.45 -5.36
CA LEU A 422 -20.60 5.29 -4.49
C LEU A 422 -21.84 5.38 -3.60
N GLN A 423 -22.49 6.55 -3.48
CA GLN A 423 -23.55 6.77 -2.49
C GLN A 423 -24.97 6.93 -3.05
N ASN A 424 -25.14 7.16 -4.36
CA ASN A 424 -26.44 7.47 -4.97
C ASN A 424 -26.89 6.46 -6.05
N ALA A 425 -26.32 5.25 -6.06
CA ALA A 425 -26.75 4.15 -6.93
C ALA A 425 -27.44 3.06 -6.11
#